data_AF-A0A7C1DVY7-F1
#
_entry.id   AF-A0A7C1DVY7-F1
#
_cell.length_a   1.000
_cell.length_b   1.000
_cell.length_c   1.000
_cell.angle_alpha   90.00
_cell.angle_beta   90.00
_cell.angle_gamma   90.00
#
_symmetry.space_group_name_H-M   'P 1'
#
loop_
_entity.id
_entity.type
_entity.pdbx_description
1 polymer ?
#
loop_
_entity_poly.entity_id
_entity_poly.type
_entity_poly.pdbx_seq_one_letter_code
_entity_poly.pdbx_strand_id
1 'polypeptide(L)'
;MYGGDSVDRLLQWQELIHRNDSSTNHEKLEKVNSFFNGLIEFVDDIDLYGVRDYWATPIEFLARGAGDCEDFAIAKFFTLKMMGVKEDKLNITYVKALSYNIHHMVLTYYEEPGAEPLVLDNLVDSIEPAGNRPDLLPIFSFNGTGLWLAKERGRGKSAGSSSRLKAWRDLLQRMAKDGLQN
;
A
#
# COMPACT_ATOMS: atom_id res chain seq x y z
N MET A 1 -17.30 -8.42 -16.36
CA MET A 1 -16.30 -9.27 -17.02
C MET A 1 -15.07 -8.43 -17.19
N TYR A 2 -13.95 -8.84 -16.61
CA TYR A 2 -12.68 -8.14 -16.78
C TYR A 2 -12.17 -8.38 -18.21
N GLY A 3 -11.96 -7.31 -18.99
CA GLY A 3 -11.60 -7.36 -20.42
C GLY A 3 -10.14 -7.75 -20.66
N GLY A 4 -9.68 -7.75 -21.93
CA GLY A 4 -8.28 -8.09 -22.30
C GLY A 4 -7.23 -7.34 -21.47
N ASP A 5 -7.47 -6.05 -21.21
CA ASP A 5 -6.59 -5.18 -20.44
C ASP A 5 -6.34 -5.68 -19.00
N SER A 6 -7.29 -6.41 -18.41
CA SER A 6 -7.14 -6.94 -17.05
C SER A 6 -6.15 -8.10 -16.98
N VAL A 7 -6.14 -8.97 -17.99
CA VAL A 7 -5.20 -10.08 -18.09
C VAL A 7 -3.80 -9.53 -18.31
N ASP A 8 -3.66 -8.52 -19.17
CA ASP A 8 -2.37 -7.89 -19.44
C ASP A 8 -1.78 -7.22 -18.19
N ARG A 9 -2.58 -6.54 -17.37
CA ARG A 9 -2.11 -5.97 -16.10
C ARG A 9 -1.65 -7.03 -15.10
N LEU A 10 -2.38 -8.14 -14.99
CA LEU A 10 -2.00 -9.25 -14.11
C LEU A 10 -0.71 -9.94 -14.58
N LEU A 11 -0.53 -10.12 -15.89
CA LEU A 11 0.72 -10.65 -16.47
C LEU A 11 1.90 -9.71 -16.22
N GLN A 12 1.70 -8.40 -16.41
CA GLN A 12 2.73 -7.40 -16.10
C GLN A 12 3.10 -7.39 -14.62
N TRP A 13 2.12 -7.54 -13.72
CA TRP A 13 2.36 -7.64 -12.29
C TRP A 13 3.13 -8.91 -11.91
N GLN A 14 2.78 -10.05 -12.52
CA GLN A 14 3.53 -11.29 -12.35
C GLN A 14 4.98 -11.14 -12.82
N GLU A 15 5.21 -10.48 -13.96
CA GLU A 15 6.55 -10.20 -14.46
C GLU A 15 7.33 -9.25 -13.54
N LEU A 16 6.68 -8.22 -12.99
CA LEU A 16 7.29 -7.32 -11.99
C LEU A 16 7.81 -8.09 -10.78
N ILE A 17 7.04 -9.05 -10.28
CA ILE A 17 7.42 -9.87 -9.11
C ILE A 17 8.58 -10.82 -9.47
N HIS A 18 8.53 -11.45 -10.65
CA HIS A 18 9.53 -12.44 -11.06
C HIS A 18 10.84 -11.84 -11.57
N ARG A 19 10.82 -10.61 -12.12
CA ARG A 19 12.04 -9.87 -12.51
C ARG A 19 12.75 -9.32 -11.27
N ASN A 20 13.36 -10.23 -10.53
CA ASN A 20 14.15 -9.93 -9.34
C ASN A 20 15.62 -9.60 -9.68
N ASP A 21 15.86 -8.88 -10.78
CA ASP A 21 17.19 -8.32 -11.10
C ASP A 21 17.53 -7.12 -10.19
N SER A 22 16.58 -6.65 -9.39
CA SER A 22 16.80 -5.59 -8.40
C SER A 22 17.72 -6.09 -7.28
N SER A 23 18.87 -5.46 -7.15
CA SER A 23 19.90 -5.78 -6.18
C SER A 23 19.57 -5.26 -4.78
N THR A 24 18.74 -4.22 -4.65
CA THR A 24 18.42 -3.58 -3.36
C THR A 24 16.93 -3.46 -3.06
N ASN A 25 16.58 -3.27 -1.78
CA ASN A 25 15.20 -2.95 -1.39
C ASN A 25 14.75 -1.62 -2.01
N HIS A 26 15.64 -0.63 -2.09
CA HIS A 26 15.30 0.68 -2.64
C HIS A 26 14.84 0.60 -4.11
N GLU A 27 15.58 -0.14 -4.94
CA GLU A 27 15.18 -0.37 -6.35
C GLU A 27 13.82 -1.10 -6.45
N LYS A 28 13.52 -1.99 -5.50
CA LYS A 28 12.20 -2.64 -5.44
C LYS A 28 11.10 -1.63 -5.10
N LEU A 29 11.34 -0.72 -4.15
CA LEU A 29 10.40 0.34 -3.80
C LEU A 29 10.08 1.21 -5.01
N GLU A 30 11.09 1.66 -5.75
CA GLU A 30 10.91 2.52 -6.94
C GLU A 30 10.12 1.81 -8.04
N LYS A 31 10.48 0.56 -8.37
CA LYS A 31 9.78 -0.23 -9.38
C LYS A 31 8.33 -0.47 -9.02
N VAL A 32 8.05 -0.82 -7.76
CA VAL A 32 6.68 -1.06 -7.29
C VAL A 32 5.88 0.24 -7.25
N ASN A 33 6.46 1.33 -6.77
CA ASN A 33 5.77 2.62 -6.69
C ASN A 33 5.37 3.13 -8.08
N SER A 34 6.34 3.16 -9.00
CA SER A 34 6.11 3.60 -10.39
C SER A 34 5.15 2.69 -11.15
N PHE A 35 5.22 1.37 -10.93
CA PHE A 35 4.33 0.40 -11.57
C PHE A 35 2.86 0.71 -11.27
N PHE A 36 2.49 0.82 -10.00
CA PHE A 36 1.09 1.06 -9.64
C PHE A 36 0.64 2.47 -10.02
N ASN A 37 1.46 3.49 -9.74
CA ASN A 37 1.10 4.88 -10.04
C ASN A 37 0.94 5.16 -11.55
N GLY A 38 1.70 4.48 -12.40
CA GLY A 38 1.61 4.63 -13.85
C GLY A 38 0.55 3.75 -14.53
N LEU A 39 0.16 2.64 -13.89
CA LEU A 39 -0.73 1.64 -14.50
C LEU A 39 -2.20 1.78 -14.08
N ILE A 40 -2.47 2.36 -12.91
CA ILE A 40 -3.79 2.34 -12.29
C ILE A 40 -4.39 3.75 -12.21
N GLU A 41 -5.66 3.86 -12.57
CA GLU A 41 -6.43 5.10 -12.45
C GLU A 41 -6.91 5.31 -11.00
N PHE A 42 -6.80 6.53 -10.48
CA PHE A 42 -7.38 6.87 -9.19
C PHE A 42 -8.89 7.11 -9.34
N VAL A 43 -9.71 6.31 -8.65
CA VAL A 43 -11.18 6.42 -8.65
C VAL A 43 -11.71 6.10 -7.26
N ASP A 44 -12.61 6.94 -6.73
CA ASP A 44 -13.23 6.72 -5.42
C ASP A 44 -14.07 5.43 -5.40
N ASP A 45 -14.04 4.74 -4.26
CA ASP A 45 -14.75 3.47 -4.04
C ASP A 45 -16.24 3.51 -4.36
N ILE A 46 -16.91 4.62 -4.03
CA ILE A 46 -18.34 4.75 -4.24
C ILE A 46 -18.71 4.67 -5.72
N ASP A 47 -17.83 5.17 -6.59
CA ASP A 47 -18.03 5.16 -8.04
C ASP A 47 -17.59 3.82 -8.64
N LEU A 48 -16.55 3.19 -8.07
CA LEU A 48 -15.97 1.95 -8.58
C LEU A 48 -16.70 0.68 -8.12
N TYR A 49 -17.05 0.60 -6.83
CA TYR A 49 -17.62 -0.58 -6.18
C TYR A 49 -19.07 -0.36 -5.70
N GLY A 50 -19.57 0.88 -5.70
CA GLY A 50 -20.92 1.20 -5.21
C GLY A 50 -21.06 1.16 -3.68
N VAL A 51 -19.94 1.05 -2.98
CA VAL A 51 -19.83 1.02 -1.51
C VAL A 51 -18.65 1.91 -1.10
N ARG A 52 -18.63 2.41 0.13
CA ARG A 52 -17.49 3.18 0.66
C ARG A 52 -16.52 2.27 1.41
N ASP A 53 -15.25 2.64 1.43
CA ASP A 53 -14.17 2.00 2.19
C ASP A 53 -14.01 0.49 1.88
N TYR A 54 -14.03 0.15 0.59
CA TYR A 54 -13.79 -1.19 0.06
C TYR A 54 -12.31 -1.40 -0.26
N TRP A 55 -11.60 -2.08 0.63
CA TRP A 55 -10.18 -2.35 0.41
C TRP A 55 -9.98 -3.50 -0.56
N ALA A 56 -9.60 -3.25 -1.80
CA ALA A 56 -9.40 -4.26 -2.83
C ALA A 56 -8.16 -5.15 -2.56
N THR A 57 -8.24 -6.43 -2.96
CA THR A 57 -7.02 -7.26 -3.05
C THR A 57 -6.16 -6.79 -4.23
N PRO A 58 -4.85 -7.09 -4.25
CA PRO A 58 -4.01 -6.73 -5.40
C PRO A 58 -4.56 -7.24 -6.74
N ILE A 59 -5.17 -8.44 -6.74
CA ILE A 59 -5.80 -9.01 -7.95
C ILE A 59 -7.05 -8.24 -8.34
N GLU A 60 -7.93 -7.91 -7.41
CA GLU A 60 -9.13 -7.13 -7.71
C GLU A 60 -8.78 -5.74 -8.23
N PHE A 61 -7.83 -5.07 -7.58
CA PHE A 61 -7.33 -3.75 -7.95
C PHE A 61 -6.75 -3.74 -9.37
N LEU A 62 -5.87 -4.70 -9.69
CA LEU A 62 -5.31 -4.86 -11.04
C LEU A 62 -6.38 -5.27 -12.06
N ALA A 63 -7.31 -6.16 -11.69
CA ALA A 63 -8.36 -6.58 -12.60
C ALA A 63 -9.25 -5.39 -12.97
N ARG A 64 -9.57 -4.52 -12.02
CA ARG A 64 -10.31 -3.28 -12.24
C ARG A 64 -9.52 -2.24 -13.02
N GLY A 65 -8.22 -2.11 -12.74
CA GLY A 65 -7.39 -1.04 -13.33
C GLY A 65 -7.69 0.33 -12.73
N ALA A 66 -8.41 0.37 -11.61
CA ALA A 66 -8.78 1.58 -10.89
C ALA A 66 -8.95 1.26 -9.39
N GLY A 67 -8.80 2.27 -8.53
CA GLY A 67 -9.08 2.22 -7.09
C GLY A 67 -8.59 3.48 -6.39
N ASP A 68 -8.73 3.53 -5.07
CA ASP A 68 -8.40 4.71 -4.26
C ASP A 68 -7.14 4.49 -3.40
N CYS A 69 -6.87 5.41 -2.46
CA CYS A 69 -5.57 5.51 -1.81
C CYS A 69 -5.13 4.26 -1.04
N GLU A 70 -6.05 3.57 -0.35
CA GLU A 70 -5.75 2.32 0.34
C GLU A 70 -5.35 1.21 -0.63
N ASP A 71 -6.01 1.11 -1.78
CA ASP A 71 -5.80 0.05 -2.75
C ASP A 71 -4.37 0.13 -3.30
N PHE A 72 -3.90 1.35 -3.60
CA PHE A 72 -2.50 1.59 -3.96
C PHE A 72 -1.55 1.16 -2.84
N ALA A 73 -1.78 1.59 -1.59
CA ALA A 73 -0.89 1.27 -0.47
C ALA A 73 -0.83 -0.24 -0.19
N ILE A 74 -1.97 -0.93 -0.25
CA ILE A 74 -2.14 -2.36 -0.05
C ILE A 74 -1.46 -3.15 -1.17
N ALA A 75 -1.69 -2.78 -2.43
CA ALA A 75 -1.09 -3.47 -3.56
C ALA A 75 0.44 -3.35 -3.56
N LYS A 76 0.97 -2.16 -3.23
CA LYS A 76 2.41 -1.95 -3.04
C LYS A 76 2.95 -2.80 -1.88
N PHE A 77 2.25 -2.83 -0.74
CA PHE A 77 2.65 -3.62 0.44
C PHE A 77 2.81 -5.11 0.12
N PHE A 78 1.80 -5.72 -0.48
CA PHE A 78 1.85 -7.15 -0.80
C PHE A 78 2.84 -7.47 -1.91
N THR A 79 2.95 -6.61 -2.92
CA THR A 79 3.93 -6.80 -4.00
C THR A 79 5.35 -6.78 -3.45
N LEU A 80 5.70 -5.81 -2.60
CA LEU A 80 7.04 -5.74 -1.99
C LEU A 80 7.34 -6.94 -1.09
N LYS A 81 6.34 -7.43 -0.34
CA LYS A 81 6.47 -8.69 0.41
C LYS A 81 6.75 -9.88 -0.50
N MET A 82 6.02 -10.02 -1.61
CA MET A 82 6.23 -11.09 -2.59
C MET A 82 7.61 -10.99 -3.25
N MET A 83 8.16 -9.78 -3.37
CA MET A 83 9.53 -9.52 -3.83
C MET A 83 10.59 -9.69 -2.72
N GLY A 84 10.21 -10.18 -1.52
CA GLY A 84 11.12 -10.52 -0.43
C GLY A 84 11.49 -9.36 0.50
N VAL A 85 10.84 -8.20 0.41
CA VAL A 85 11.01 -7.15 1.42
C VAL A 85 10.33 -7.61 2.72
N LYS A 86 11.08 -7.57 3.82
CA LYS A 86 10.56 -8.02 5.11
C LYS A 86 9.38 -7.16 5.56
N GLU A 87 8.33 -7.81 6.05
CA GLU A 87 7.10 -7.14 6.51
C GLU A 87 7.34 -6.16 7.66
N ASP A 88 8.29 -6.44 8.55
CA ASP A 88 8.64 -5.56 9.67
C ASP A 88 9.23 -4.20 9.23
N LYS A 89 9.65 -4.09 7.97
CA LYS A 89 10.08 -2.84 7.33
C LYS A 89 8.94 -2.10 6.63
N LEU A 90 7.75 -2.68 6.51
CA LEU A 90 6.64 -2.14 5.72
C LEU A 90 5.43 -1.86 6.59
N ASN A 91 4.92 -0.63 6.53
CA ASN A 91 3.69 -0.23 7.21
C ASN A 91 2.78 0.55 6.27
N ILE A 92 1.51 0.16 6.21
CA ILE A 92 0.44 0.98 5.64
C ILE A 92 0.11 2.06 6.67
N THR A 93 0.14 3.33 6.26
CA THR A 93 0.04 4.47 7.15
C THR A 93 -1.11 5.37 6.75
N TYR A 94 -2.07 5.53 7.66
CA TYR A 94 -3.19 6.43 7.54
C TYR A 94 -2.78 7.83 7.98
N VAL A 95 -2.99 8.81 7.10
CA VAL A 95 -2.54 10.19 7.28
C VAL A 95 -3.66 11.17 7.00
N LYS A 96 -3.46 12.43 7.39
CA LYS A 96 -4.20 13.56 6.84
C LYS A 96 -3.31 14.27 5.82
N ALA A 97 -3.73 14.30 4.56
CA ALA A 97 -3.07 15.06 3.51
C ALA A 97 -3.50 16.52 3.62
N LEU A 98 -2.65 17.37 4.19
CA LEU A 98 -2.95 18.75 4.58
C LEU A 98 -3.23 19.65 3.37
N SER A 99 -2.47 19.48 2.28
CA SER A 99 -2.64 20.26 1.04
C SER A 99 -4.02 20.10 0.40
N TYR A 100 -4.62 18.91 0.55
CA TYR A 100 -5.93 18.56 0.01
C TYR A 100 -7.04 18.60 1.08
N ASN A 101 -6.64 18.67 2.36
CA ASN A 101 -7.50 18.57 3.53
C ASN A 101 -8.40 17.31 3.53
N ILE A 102 -7.83 16.17 3.14
CA ILE A 102 -8.50 14.86 3.12
C ILE A 102 -7.75 13.84 3.98
N HIS A 103 -8.45 12.76 4.32
CA HIS A 103 -7.80 11.53 4.78
C HIS A 103 -7.18 10.80 3.60
N HIS A 104 -6.02 10.18 3.83
CA HIS A 104 -5.24 9.54 2.79
C HIS A 104 -4.51 8.32 3.36
N MET A 105 -4.09 7.41 2.49
CA MET A 105 -3.33 6.24 2.86
C MET A 105 -2.09 6.10 2.00
N VAL A 106 -0.95 5.87 2.64
CA VAL A 106 0.35 5.69 1.98
C VAL A 106 1.04 4.43 2.50
N LEU A 107 2.00 3.92 1.75
CA LEU A 107 2.91 2.90 2.25
C LEU A 107 4.18 3.58 2.80
N THR A 108 4.66 3.12 3.94
CA THR A 108 5.89 3.59 4.56
C THR A 108 6.90 2.44 4.69
N TYR A 109 8.15 2.72 4.36
CA TYR A 109 9.26 1.78 4.44
C TYR A 109 10.31 2.25 5.45
N TYR A 110 10.66 1.39 6.40
CA TYR A 110 11.72 1.65 7.38
C TYR A 110 12.96 0.85 6.99
N GLU A 111 14.05 1.56 6.66
CA GLU A 111 15.31 0.87 6.36
C GLU A 111 15.80 0.08 7.57
N GLU A 112 15.73 0.65 8.76
CA GLU A 112 16.01 -0.04 10.02
C GLU A 112 14.99 0.36 11.10
N PRO A 113 14.80 -0.46 12.16
CA PRO A 113 13.86 -0.14 13.23
C PRO A 113 14.12 1.23 13.86
N GLY A 114 13.13 2.13 13.77
CA GLY A 114 13.22 3.49 14.31
C GLY A 114 13.93 4.50 13.43
N ALA A 115 14.36 4.12 12.22
CA ALA A 115 14.76 5.06 11.19
C ALA A 115 13.59 5.94 10.77
N GLU A 116 13.91 7.07 10.15
CA GLU A 116 12.90 7.84 9.41
C GLU A 116 12.41 7.01 8.22
N PRO A 117 11.08 6.86 8.02
CA PRO A 117 10.58 6.06 6.92
C PRO A 117 10.62 6.84 5.60
N LEU A 118 10.81 6.09 4.52
CA LEU A 118 10.47 6.54 3.17
C LEU A 118 8.96 6.39 2.93
N VAL A 119 8.38 7.32 2.18
CA VAL A 119 6.96 7.35 1.84
C VAL A 119 6.75 6.99 0.38
N LEU A 120 5.92 5.97 0.14
CA LEU A 120 5.42 5.55 -1.16
C LEU A 120 3.96 5.98 -1.25
N ASP A 121 3.71 6.97 -2.10
CA ASP A 121 2.41 7.66 -2.25
C ASP A 121 1.88 7.48 -3.68
N ASN A 122 0.57 7.59 -3.88
CA ASN A 122 -0.06 7.65 -5.20
C ASN A 122 -0.37 9.09 -5.65
N LEU A 123 -0.30 10.08 -4.75
CA LEU A 123 -0.43 11.50 -5.12
C LEU A 123 0.90 12.11 -5.59
N VAL A 124 2.02 11.52 -5.20
CA VAL A 124 3.37 11.98 -5.52
C VAL A 124 4.26 10.77 -5.83
N ASP A 125 4.85 10.74 -7.02
CA ASP A 125 5.65 9.58 -7.49
C ASP A 125 7.03 9.46 -6.82
N SER A 126 7.62 10.59 -6.40
CA SER A 126 8.93 10.59 -5.74
C SER A 126 8.84 9.95 -4.35
N ILE A 127 9.72 8.98 -4.11
CA ILE A 127 9.86 8.35 -2.79
C ILE A 127 10.75 9.23 -1.93
N GLU A 128 10.15 9.86 -0.94
CA GLU A 128 10.80 10.85 -0.08
C GLU A 128 10.79 10.40 1.39
N PRO A 129 11.80 10.78 2.20
CA PRO A 129 11.72 10.66 3.65
C PRO A 129 10.50 11.39 4.22
N ALA A 130 9.91 10.87 5.30
CA ALA A 130 8.71 11.45 5.88
C ALA A 130 8.87 12.93 6.31
N GLY A 131 10.06 13.36 6.75
CA GLY A 131 10.37 14.76 7.07
C GLY A 131 10.35 15.69 5.86
N ASN A 132 10.52 15.16 4.64
CA ASN A 132 10.34 15.89 3.38
C ASN A 132 8.87 15.89 2.90
N ARG A 133 7.95 15.28 3.65
CA ARG A 133 6.51 15.24 3.37
C ARG A 133 5.70 15.94 4.46
N PRO A 134 5.94 17.24 4.73
CA PRO A 134 5.19 17.99 5.75
C PRO A 134 3.71 18.17 5.39
N ASP A 135 3.33 17.87 4.15
CA ASP A 135 1.96 17.79 3.69
C ASP A 135 1.20 16.58 4.24
N LEU A 136 1.87 15.58 4.80
CA LEU A 136 1.25 14.38 5.38
C LEU A 136 1.38 14.36 6.90
N LEU A 137 0.25 14.43 7.60
CA LEU A 137 0.21 14.29 9.06
C LEU A 137 -0.18 12.85 9.44
N PRO A 138 0.74 12.02 9.97
CA PRO A 138 0.43 10.64 10.30
C PRO A 138 -0.52 10.51 11.50
N ILE A 139 -1.49 9.61 11.40
CA ILE A 139 -2.49 9.34 12.43
C ILE A 139 -2.26 7.95 13.05
N PHE A 140 -2.15 6.91 12.22
CA PHE A 140 -1.79 5.55 12.65
C PHE A 140 -1.16 4.76 11.50
N SER A 141 -0.45 3.69 11.84
CA SER A 141 0.13 2.76 10.87
C SER A 141 -0.11 1.31 11.29
N PHE A 142 -0.12 0.41 10.32
CA PHE A 142 -0.31 -1.02 10.56
C PHE A 142 0.34 -1.86 9.46
N ASN A 143 0.52 -3.15 9.75
CA ASN A 143 0.91 -4.15 8.77
C ASN A 143 0.16 -5.46 9.02
N GLY A 144 0.63 -6.58 8.47
CA GLY A 144 -0.01 -7.89 8.65
C GLY A 144 -0.07 -8.36 10.10
N THR A 145 0.82 -7.87 10.97
CA THR A 145 0.97 -8.34 12.35
C THR A 145 0.56 -7.33 13.42
N GLY A 146 0.79 -6.03 13.22
CA GLY A 146 0.62 -5.01 14.27
C GLY A 146 -0.09 -3.73 13.82
N LEU A 147 -0.54 -2.96 14.82
CA LEU A 147 -1.16 -1.64 14.69
C LEU A 147 -0.53 -0.66 15.69
N TRP A 148 -0.12 0.52 15.22
CA TRP A 148 0.54 1.56 16.00
C TRP A 148 -0.13 2.92 15.77
N LEU A 149 -0.48 3.63 16.85
CA LEU A 149 -0.99 5.01 16.76
C LEU A 149 0.19 5.99 16.69
N ALA A 150 0.11 6.99 15.81
CA ALA A 150 1.10 8.05 15.76
C ALA A 150 1.13 8.83 17.08
N LYS A 151 2.33 9.26 17.48
CA LYS A 151 2.54 10.22 18.57
C LYS A 151 3.30 11.42 18.00
N GLU A 152 3.15 12.57 18.63
CA GLU A 152 3.88 13.82 18.32
C GLU A 152 5.43 13.69 18.32
N ARG A 153 6.02 12.53 18.70
CA ARG A 153 7.47 12.34 18.84
C ARG A 153 8.02 11.01 18.29
N GLY A 154 7.49 10.50 17.18
CA GLY A 154 8.20 9.53 16.32
C GLY A 154 8.27 8.07 16.78
N ARG A 155 7.71 7.70 17.94
CA ARG A 155 7.47 6.29 18.31
C ARG A 155 5.99 6.06 18.57
N GLY A 156 5.33 5.37 17.64
CA GLY A 156 3.92 5.05 17.76
C GLY A 156 3.63 4.19 19.00
N LYS A 157 2.49 4.42 19.65
CA LYS A 157 2.05 3.56 20.76
C LYS A 157 1.42 2.32 20.14
N SER A 158 1.90 1.12 20.50
CA SER A 158 1.22 -0.11 20.10
C SER A 158 -0.24 -0.04 20.54
N ALA A 159 -1.14 -0.18 19.57
CA ALA A 159 -2.57 -0.25 19.78
C ALA A 159 -3.11 -1.68 19.65
N GLY A 160 -2.23 -2.66 19.43
CA GLY A 160 -2.58 -4.08 19.37
C GLY A 160 -2.42 -4.67 17.97
N SER A 161 -3.29 -5.63 17.64
CA SER A 161 -3.27 -6.33 16.34
C SER A 161 -4.03 -5.56 15.26
N SER A 162 -3.55 -5.61 14.02
CA SER A 162 -4.22 -5.05 12.84
C SER A 162 -5.54 -5.75 12.49
N SER A 163 -5.78 -6.96 12.99
CA SER A 163 -7.07 -7.70 12.85
C SER A 163 -8.28 -6.97 13.43
N ARG A 164 -8.06 -5.92 14.23
CA ARG A 164 -9.08 -4.99 14.72
C ARG A 164 -9.66 -4.12 13.61
N LEU A 165 -8.92 -3.88 12.53
CA LEU A 165 -9.41 -3.19 11.34
C LEU A 165 -10.29 -4.16 10.55
N LYS A 166 -11.60 -3.90 10.53
CA LYS A 166 -12.57 -4.76 9.85
C LYS A 166 -12.23 -4.92 8.35
N ALA A 167 -11.96 -3.81 7.67
CA ALA A 167 -11.61 -3.82 6.24
C ALA A 167 -10.36 -4.68 5.96
N TRP A 168 -9.31 -4.53 6.77
CA TRP A 168 -8.10 -5.36 6.66
C TRP A 168 -8.37 -6.86 6.85
N ARG A 169 -9.15 -7.23 7.87
CA ARG A 169 -9.50 -8.64 8.10
C ARG A 169 -10.33 -9.21 6.95
N ASP A 170 -11.31 -8.44 6.46
CA ASP A 170 -12.20 -8.87 5.38
C ASP A 170 -11.41 -9.01 4.06
N LEU A 171 -10.41 -8.14 3.83
CA LEU A 171 -9.44 -8.26 2.75
C LEU A 171 -8.60 -9.54 2.87
N LEU A 172 -8.02 -9.82 4.04
CA LEU A 172 -7.20 -11.02 4.24
C LEU A 172 -7.98 -12.31 4.00
N GLN A 173 -9.28 -12.32 4.33
CA GLN A 173 -10.17 -13.45 4.03
C GLN A 173 -10.41 -13.63 2.52
N ARG A 174 -10.45 -12.54 1.74
CA ARG A 174 -10.56 -12.62 0.28
C ARG A 174 -9.25 -13.03 -0.37
N MET A 175 -8.12 -12.49 0.09
CA MET A 175 -6.79 -12.95 -0.35
C MET A 175 -6.53 -14.43 -0.11
N ALA A 176 -7.07 -15.00 0.98
CA ALA A 176 -6.99 -16.44 1.24
C ALA A 176 -7.73 -17.28 0.17
N LYS A 177 -8.84 -16.76 -0.38
CA LYS A 177 -9.58 -17.41 -1.46
C LYS A 177 -8.86 -17.29 -2.80
N ASP A 178 -8.13 -16.20 -3.00
CA ASP A 178 -7.33 -15.93 -4.19
C ASP A 178 -6.01 -16.72 -4.23
N GLY A 179 -5.65 -17.41 -3.13
CA GLY A 179 -4.41 -18.19 -3.03
C GLY A 179 -3.15 -17.36 -2.80
N LEU A 180 -3.28 -16.08 -2.40
CA LEU A 180 -2.16 -15.14 -2.20
C LEU A 180 -1.55 -15.15 -0.78
N GLN A 181 -1.95 -16.09 0.08
CA GLN A 181 -1.31 -16.25 1.39
C GLN A 181 -0.12 -17.20 1.27
N ASN A 182 1.08 -16.65 1.02
CA ASN A 182 2.38 -17.20 1.44
C ASN A 182 3.40 -16.07 1.51
#